data_AF-A0A6I4XJ08-F1
#
_entry.id   AF-A0A6I4XJ08-F1
#
_cell.length_a   1.000
_cell.length_b   1.000
_cell.length_c   1.000
_cell.angle_alpha   90.00
_cell.angle_beta   90.00
_cell.angle_gamma   90.00
#
_symmetry.space_group_name_H-M   'P 1'
#
loop_
_entity.id
_entity.type
_entity.pdbx_description
1 polymer ?
#
loop_
_entity_poly.entity_id
_entity_poly.type
_entity_poly.pdbx_seq_one_letter_code
_entity_poly.pdbx_strand_id
1 'polypeptide(L)'
;VEDDTLQVVVGPGTVNKVAQEMVDQAGVKLGEPFNHDTSTDASAGKSGKDLVEEKAAQMKAQQKAKQNNTSPFKKVLKAISSIFVPMIPAFVGAGIIGGIAAVMSNLVVAGDISASWQQYIDVLNIIKNGIFAYLALYTGINSA
;
A
#
# COMPACT_ATOMS: atom_id res chain seq x y z
N VAL A 1 32.54 23.74 6.64
CA VAL A 1 31.95 22.38 6.67
C VAL A 1 30.59 22.57 7.29
N GLU A 2 29.55 22.63 6.48
CA GLU A 2 28.17 22.79 6.96
C GLU A 2 27.72 21.41 7.45
N ASP A 3 27.56 21.26 8.76
CA ASP A 3 26.96 20.06 9.35
C ASP A 3 25.46 20.09 9.07
N ASP A 4 25.01 19.25 8.15
CA ASP A 4 23.59 18.95 7.93
C ASP A 4 23.01 18.39 9.24
N THR A 5 22.32 19.23 10.00
CA THR A 5 21.65 18.82 11.24
C THR A 5 20.33 18.13 10.89
N LEU A 6 20.18 16.87 11.31
CA LEU A 6 18.94 16.12 11.18
C LEU A 6 18.12 16.23 12.46
N GLN A 7 16.90 16.75 12.35
CA GLN A 7 15.95 16.81 13.46
C GLN A 7 14.90 15.71 13.33
N VAL A 8 14.82 14.84 14.34
CA VAL A 8 13.80 13.78 14.41
C VAL A 8 12.73 14.19 15.43
N VAL A 9 11.50 14.41 14.95
CA VAL A 9 10.36 14.75 15.82
C VAL A 9 9.53 13.49 16.08
N VAL A 10 9.34 13.15 17.36
CA VAL A 10 8.52 12.01 17.80
C VAL A 10 7.26 12.49 18.51
N GLY A 11 6.11 11.91 18.16
CA GLY A 11 4.81 12.26 18.71
C GLY A 11 4.57 11.80 20.16
N PRO A 12 3.48 12.27 20.80
CA PRO A 12 3.15 11.92 22.18
C PRO A 12 2.95 10.41 22.33
N GLY A 13 3.68 9.79 23.26
CA GLY A 13 3.69 8.34 23.52
C GLY A 13 4.92 7.61 22.95
N THR A 14 5.36 7.94 21.73
CA THR A 14 6.61 7.38 21.17
C THR A 14 7.84 7.97 21.87
N VAL A 15 7.77 9.25 22.25
CA VAL A 15 8.83 9.95 22.99
C VAL A 15 9.28 9.21 24.25
N ASN A 16 8.35 8.63 25.02
CA ASN A 16 8.68 7.92 26.25
C ASN A 16 9.43 6.61 25.99
N LYS A 17 9.08 5.91 24.90
CA LYS A 17 9.75 4.65 24.52
C LYS A 17 11.16 4.91 24.01
N VAL A 18 11.31 5.94 23.17
CA VAL A 18 12.64 6.34 22.65
C VAL A 18 13.52 6.82 23.80
N ALA A 19 12.99 7.65 24.70
CA ALA A 19 13.73 8.15 25.84
C ALA A 19 14.20 7.02 26.77
N GLN A 20 13.34 6.02 27.04
CA GLN A 20 13.71 4.86 27.85
C GLN A 20 14.85 4.06 27.20
N GLU A 21 14.77 3.78 25.91
CA GLU A 21 15.81 3.05 25.18
C GLU A 21 17.14 3.82 25.13
N MET A 22 17.09 5.15 25.03
CA MET A 22 18.29 6.01 25.09
C MET A 22 18.93 6.01 26.48
N VAL A 23 18.12 6.04 27.54
CA VAL A 23 18.54 5.90 28.93
C VAL A 23 19.21 4.55 29.17
N ASP A 24 18.62 3.46 28.68
CA ASP A 24 19.14 2.11 28.83
C ASP A 24 20.49 1.93 28.09
N GLN A 25 20.65 2.56 26.93
CA GLN A 25 21.92 2.55 26.18
C GLN A 25 22.99 3.46 26.78
N ALA A 26 22.60 4.61 27.33
CA ALA A 26 23.52 5.56 27.94
C ALA A 26 23.88 5.22 29.39
N GLY A 27 23.18 4.28 30.02
CA GLY A 27 23.42 3.84 31.40
C GLY A 27 23.10 4.89 32.47
N VAL A 28 22.31 5.92 32.13
CA VAL A 28 21.91 7.02 33.03
C VAL A 28 20.39 7.01 33.22
N LYS A 29 19.89 7.43 34.38
CA LYS A 29 18.43 7.51 34.59
C LYS A 29 17.83 8.70 33.85
N LEU A 30 16.54 8.61 33.52
CA LEU A 30 15.80 9.65 32.83
C LEU A 30 15.81 10.95 33.67
N GLY A 31 16.58 11.95 33.24
CA GLY A 31 16.75 13.24 33.93
C GLY A 31 18.12 13.45 34.59
N GLU A 32 19.03 12.48 34.55
CA GLU A 32 20.43 12.66 35.01
C GLU A 32 21.32 13.19 33.86
N PRO A 33 22.28 14.09 34.15
CA PRO A 33 23.24 14.56 33.15
C PRO A 33 24.12 13.40 32.68
N PHE A 34 24.35 13.31 31.37
CA PHE A 34 25.27 12.33 30.80
C PHE A 34 26.70 12.56 31.32
N ASN A 35 27.33 11.54 31.90
CA ASN A 35 28.75 11.58 32.23
C ASN A 35 29.54 11.48 30.91
N HIS A 36 30.10 12.61 30.48
CA HIS A 36 30.97 12.66 29.32
C HIS A 36 32.41 12.35 29.78
N ASP A 37 32.76 11.08 29.88
CA ASP A 37 34.17 10.70 29.89
C ASP A 37 34.63 10.61 28.43
N THR A 38 35.34 11.65 27.98
CA THR A 38 35.92 11.73 26.64
C THR A 38 37.14 10.81 26.56
N SER A 39 36.93 9.51 26.43
CA SER A 39 37.92 8.59 25.87
C SER A 39 37.53 8.25 24.43
N THR A 40 38.03 9.07 23.51
CA THR A 40 38.04 8.81 22.08
C THR A 40 38.82 7.54 21.78
N ASP A 41 38.13 6.41 21.68
CA ASP A 41 38.66 5.20 21.04
C ASP A 41 38.62 5.40 19.52
N ALA A 42 39.72 5.94 19.01
CA ALA A 42 40.09 5.88 17.61
C ALA A 42 40.41 4.42 17.26
N SER A 43 39.43 3.68 16.75
CA SER A 43 39.67 2.37 16.13
C SER A 43 38.93 2.26 14.81
N ALA A 44 39.73 1.99 13.78
CA ALA A 44 39.38 1.87 12.38
C ALA A 44 38.29 0.83 12.12
N GLY A 45 37.24 1.22 11.39
CA GLY A 45 36.29 0.27 10.81
C GLY A 45 34.92 0.87 10.47
N LYS A 46 34.75 1.25 9.20
CA LYS A 46 33.51 1.75 8.54
C LYS A 46 32.98 3.10 9.06
N SER A 47 32.59 3.96 8.11
CA SER A 47 31.94 5.25 8.43
C SER A 47 30.69 5.00 9.26
N GLY A 48 30.48 5.77 10.34
CA GLY A 48 29.27 5.66 11.16
C GLY A 48 27.97 5.74 10.34
N LYS A 49 28.01 6.41 9.18
CA LYS A 49 26.93 6.46 8.18
C LYS A 49 26.61 5.10 7.56
N ASP A 50 27.63 4.32 7.18
CA ASP A 50 27.41 2.99 6.57
C ASP A 50 26.82 1.99 7.59
N LEU A 51 27.26 2.09 8.84
CA LEU A 51 26.77 1.22 9.92
C LEU A 51 25.30 1.52 10.27
N VAL A 52 24.90 2.80 10.28
CA VAL A 52 23.49 3.17 10.51
C VAL A 52 22.60 2.82 9.32
N GLU A 53 23.08 2.98 8.09
CA GLU A 53 22.35 2.59 6.87
C GLU A 53 22.10 1.07 6.86
N GLU A 54 23.11 0.27 7.17
CA GLU A 54 23.00 -1.19 7.24
C GLU A 54 22.06 -1.63 8.36
N LYS A 55 22.16 -1.02 9.55
CA LYS A 55 21.29 -1.33 10.70
C LYS A 55 19.85 -0.87 10.45
N ALA A 56 19.65 0.27 9.80
CA ALA A 56 18.32 0.76 9.40
C ALA A 56 17.69 -0.15 8.34
N ALA A 57 18.47 -0.60 7.35
CA ALA A 57 18.03 -1.55 6.34
C ALA A 57 17.64 -2.90 6.98
N GLN A 58 18.45 -3.41 7.90
CA GLN A 58 18.15 -4.63 8.66
C GLN A 58 16.88 -4.48 9.52
N MET A 59 16.73 -3.38 10.27
CA MET A 59 15.52 -3.14 11.06
C MET A 59 14.29 -3.02 10.16
N LYS A 60 14.37 -2.31 9.03
CA LYS A 60 13.26 -2.19 8.08
C LYS A 60 12.87 -3.55 7.49
N ALA A 61 13.85 -4.40 7.18
CA ALA A 61 13.62 -5.76 6.70
C ALA A 61 12.96 -6.65 7.77
N GLN A 62 13.43 -6.59 9.02
CA GLN A 62 12.85 -7.33 10.15
C GLN A 62 11.43 -6.85 10.50
N GLN A 63 11.19 -5.54 10.48
CA GLN A 63 9.86 -4.95 10.72
C GLN A 63 8.88 -5.36 9.61
N LYS A 64 9.33 -5.31 8.35
CA LYS A 64 8.56 -5.82 7.21
C LYS A 64 8.28 -7.31 7.35
N ALA A 65 9.24 -8.14 7.77
CA ALA A 65 9.02 -9.56 7.98
C ALA A 65 7.99 -9.84 9.10
N LYS A 66 8.06 -9.11 10.22
CA LYS A 66 7.09 -9.20 11.32
C LYS A 66 5.69 -8.71 10.93
N GLN A 67 5.59 -7.63 10.15
CA GLN A 67 4.30 -7.14 9.63
C GLN A 67 3.74 -8.01 8.50
N ASN A 68 4.63 -8.63 7.72
CA ASN A 68 4.31 -9.60 6.68
C ASN A 68 4.12 -11.01 7.23
N ASN A 69 3.86 -11.17 8.54
CA ASN A 69 3.30 -12.40 9.10
C ASN A 69 1.86 -12.55 8.55
N THR A 70 1.80 -12.83 7.26
CA THR A 70 0.64 -12.90 6.41
C THR A 70 0.15 -14.31 6.56
N SER A 71 -0.81 -14.47 7.48
CA SER A 71 -1.68 -15.65 7.51
C SER A 71 -2.03 -16.05 6.07
N PRO A 72 -2.09 -17.35 5.75
CA PRO A 72 -2.42 -17.82 4.40
C PRO A 72 -3.66 -17.12 3.81
N PHE A 73 -4.64 -16.78 4.67
CA PHE A 73 -5.79 -15.98 4.29
C PHE A 73 -5.45 -14.58 3.76
N LYS A 74 -4.53 -13.85 4.41
CA LYS A 74 -4.07 -12.53 3.94
C LYS A 74 -3.32 -12.63 2.60
N LYS A 75 -2.63 -13.73 2.32
CA LYS A 75 -1.95 -13.95 1.03
C LYS A 75 -2.96 -14.11 -0.11
N VAL A 76 -4.01 -14.91 0.11
CA VAL A 76 -5.12 -15.07 -0.84
C VAL A 76 -5.81 -13.71 -1.09
N LEU A 77 -6.15 -12.99 -0.02
CA LEU A 77 -6.82 -11.69 -0.15
C LEU A 77 -5.95 -10.65 -0.86
N LYS A 78 -4.63 -10.68 -0.63
CA LYS A 78 -3.67 -9.83 -1.32
C LYS A 78 -3.60 -10.14 -2.81
N ALA A 79 -3.60 -11.41 -3.20
CA ALA A 79 -3.62 -11.81 -4.61
C ALA A 79 -4.89 -11.33 -5.33
N ILE A 80 -6.05 -11.47 -4.69
CA ILE A 80 -7.33 -10.95 -5.21
C ILE A 80 -7.26 -9.42 -5.32
N SER A 81 -6.83 -8.73 -4.27
CA SER A 81 -6.74 -7.26 -4.23
C SER A 81 -5.82 -6.71 -5.31
N SER A 82 -4.68 -7.35 -5.60
CA SER A 82 -3.77 -6.90 -6.66
C SER A 82 -4.37 -6.97 -8.06
N ILE A 83 -5.33 -7.87 -8.30
CA ILE A 83 -6.04 -7.98 -9.58
C ILE A 83 -7.12 -6.90 -9.69
N PHE A 84 -7.92 -6.71 -8.63
CA PHE A 84 -9.08 -5.82 -8.69
C PHE A 84 -8.73 -4.35 -8.55
N VAL A 85 -7.76 -3.96 -7.70
CA VAL A 85 -7.48 -2.53 -7.43
C VAL A 85 -7.19 -1.72 -8.70
N PRO A 86 -6.32 -2.19 -9.63
CA PRO A 86 -6.10 -1.49 -10.89
C PRO A 86 -7.32 -1.50 -11.83
N MET A 87 -8.20 -2.51 -11.73
CA MET A 87 -9.37 -2.68 -12.59
C MET A 87 -10.63 -1.94 -12.10
N ILE A 88 -10.65 -1.41 -10.87
CA ILE A 88 -11.80 -0.67 -10.31
C ILE A 88 -12.34 0.39 -11.28
N PRO A 89 -11.52 1.27 -11.90
CA PRO A 89 -12.03 2.29 -12.80
C PRO A 89 -12.80 1.70 -14.00
N ALA A 90 -12.30 0.59 -14.56
CA ALA A 90 -12.94 -0.09 -15.67
C ALA A 90 -14.28 -0.71 -15.25
N PHE A 91 -14.34 -1.33 -14.06
CA PHE A 91 -15.59 -1.91 -13.55
C PHE A 91 -16.65 -0.87 -13.22
N VAL A 92 -16.25 0.28 -12.68
CA VAL A 92 -17.18 1.40 -12.44
C VAL A 92 -17.75 1.87 -13.77
N GLY A 93 -16.91 2.08 -14.79
CA GLY A 93 -17.35 2.45 -16.13
C GLY A 93 -18.30 1.41 -16.75
N ALA A 94 -17.93 0.13 -16.71
CA ALA A 94 -18.75 -0.98 -17.21
C ALA A 94 -20.11 -1.05 -16.50
N GLY A 95 -20.14 -0.83 -15.18
CA GLY A 95 -21.36 -0.80 -14.38
C GLY A 95 -22.30 0.33 -14.78
N ILE A 96 -21.77 1.54 -14.98
CA ILE A 96 -22.54 2.70 -15.45
C ILE A 96 -23.10 2.43 -16.85
N ILE A 97 -22.27 1.94 -17.77
CA ILE A 97 -22.67 1.56 -19.13
C ILE A 97 -23.81 0.52 -19.09
N GLY A 98 -23.66 -0.51 -18.27
CA GLY A 98 -24.68 -1.54 -18.09
C GLY A 98 -25.99 -1.01 -17.50
N GLY A 99 -25.91 -0.09 -16.54
CA GLY A 99 -27.08 0.58 -15.96
C GLY A 99 -27.85 1.41 -16.99
N ILE A 100 -27.14 2.20 -17.79
CA ILE A 100 -27.74 2.98 -18.89
C ILE A 100 -28.39 2.05 -19.92
N ALA A 101 -27.68 0.99 -20.34
CA ALA A 101 -28.22 0.01 -21.28
C ALA A 101 -29.50 -0.67 -20.75
N ALA A 102 -29.55 -0.97 -19.45
CA ALA A 102 -30.72 -1.57 -18.81
C ALA A 102 -31.92 -0.60 -18.80
N VAL A 103 -31.71 0.68 -18.47
CA VAL A 103 -32.77 1.69 -18.53
C VAL A 103 -33.30 1.84 -19.95
N MET A 104 -32.41 2.00 -20.94
CA MET A 104 -32.81 2.10 -22.35
C MET A 104 -33.56 0.86 -22.83
N SER A 105 -33.13 -0.33 -22.43
CA SER A 105 -33.84 -1.57 -22.77
C SER A 105 -35.26 -1.60 -22.23
N ASN A 106 -35.48 -1.11 -21.00
CA ASN A 106 -36.83 -1.01 -20.44
C ASN A 106 -37.69 0.03 -21.18
N LEU A 107 -37.11 1.16 -21.59
CA LEU A 107 -37.82 2.19 -22.37
C LEU A 107 -38.23 1.70 -23.77
N VAL A 108 -37.40 0.89 -24.43
CA VAL A 108 -37.78 0.25 -25.71
C VAL A 108 -38.98 -0.68 -25.51
N VAL A 109 -38.95 -1.51 -24.46
CA VAL A 109 -40.04 -2.45 -24.16
C VAL A 109 -41.32 -1.73 -23.78
N ALA A 110 -41.22 -0.61 -23.05
CA ALA A 110 -42.35 0.24 -22.71
C ALA A 110 -42.94 1.02 -23.90
N GLY A 111 -42.21 1.10 -25.02
CA GLY A 111 -42.61 1.85 -26.21
C GLY A 111 -42.31 3.36 -26.13
N ASP A 112 -41.62 3.83 -25.08
CA ASP A 112 -41.23 5.23 -24.92
C ASP A 112 -40.15 5.66 -25.93
N ILE A 113 -39.31 4.71 -26.36
CA ILE A 113 -38.31 4.91 -27.42
C ILE A 113 -38.41 3.82 -28.48
N SER A 114 -38.01 4.14 -29.71
CA SER A 114 -38.14 3.23 -30.86
C SER A 114 -37.22 2.01 -30.77
N ALA A 115 -37.65 0.90 -31.38
CA ALA A 115 -36.86 -0.34 -31.48
C ALA A 115 -35.51 -0.16 -32.21
N SER A 116 -35.34 0.92 -32.98
CA SER A 116 -34.05 1.28 -33.59
C SER A 116 -32.95 1.55 -32.56
N TRP A 117 -33.29 1.81 -31.30
CA TRP A 117 -32.33 1.96 -30.21
C TRP A 117 -31.68 0.64 -29.78
N GLN A 118 -32.25 -0.51 -30.18
CA GLN A 118 -31.76 -1.84 -29.80
C GLN A 118 -30.28 -2.04 -30.19
N GLN A 119 -29.87 -1.58 -31.37
CA GLN A 119 -28.49 -1.70 -31.83
C GLN A 119 -27.50 -0.97 -30.90
N TYR A 120 -27.88 0.18 -30.34
CA TYR A 120 -27.04 0.92 -29.40
C TYR A 120 -26.98 0.21 -28.04
N ILE A 121 -28.11 -0.32 -27.57
CA ILE A 121 -28.19 -1.12 -26.34
C ILE A 121 -27.27 -2.35 -26.46
N ASP A 122 -27.26 -3.01 -27.61
CA ASP A 122 -26.41 -4.17 -27.87
C ASP A 122 -24.92 -3.81 -27.83
N VAL A 123 -24.52 -2.70 -28.45
CA VAL A 123 -23.13 -2.20 -28.39
C VAL A 123 -22.69 -1.93 -26.94
N LEU A 124 -23.53 -1.26 -26.14
CA LEU A 124 -23.22 -1.01 -24.73
C LEU A 124 -23.09 -2.32 -23.93
N ASN A 125 -23.96 -3.29 -24.21
CA ASN A 125 -23.89 -4.61 -23.59
C ASN A 125 -22.65 -5.39 -24.01
N ILE A 126 -22.20 -5.28 -25.27
CA ILE A 126 -20.95 -5.88 -25.74
C ILE A 126 -19.76 -5.29 -24.99
N ILE A 127 -19.69 -3.96 -24.83
CA ILE A 127 -18.61 -3.29 -24.09
C ILE A 127 -18.61 -3.76 -22.63
N LYS A 128 -19.78 -3.74 -21.97
CA LYS A 128 -19.95 -4.23 -20.59
C LYS A 128 -19.46 -5.68 -20.47
N ASN A 129 -19.95 -6.58 -21.32
CA ASN A 129 -19.62 -8.00 -21.28
C ASN A 129 -18.15 -8.26 -21.61
N GLY A 130 -17.57 -7.49 -22.53
CA GLY A 130 -16.16 -7.59 -22.90
C GLY A 130 -15.22 -7.35 -21.72
N ILE A 131 -15.53 -6.37 -20.86
CA ILE A 131 -14.76 -6.09 -19.64
C ILE A 131 -14.83 -7.26 -18.66
N PHE A 132 -16.01 -7.86 -18.47
CA PHE A 132 -16.16 -9.03 -17.61
C PHE A 132 -15.50 -10.29 -18.18
N ALA A 133 -15.51 -10.46 -19.50
CA ALA A 133 -14.79 -11.55 -20.17
C ALA A 133 -13.27 -11.39 -20.02
N TYR A 134 -12.75 -10.17 -20.18
CA TYR A 134 -11.35 -9.86 -19.94
C TYR A 134 -10.94 -10.15 -18.49
N LEU A 135 -11.79 -9.81 -17.51
CA LEU A 135 -11.53 -10.14 -16.11
C LEU A 135 -11.30 -11.64 -15.92
N ALA A 136 -12.20 -12.48 -16.44
CA ALA A 136 -12.10 -13.94 -16.30
C ALA A 136 -10.83 -14.50 -16.96
N LEU A 137 -10.43 -13.93 -18.11
CA LEU A 137 -9.20 -14.31 -18.78
C LEU A 137 -7.95 -13.87 -17.98
N TYR A 138 -7.94 -12.63 -17.52
CA TYR A 138 -6.84 -12.02 -16.77
C TYR A 138 -6.62 -12.71 -15.43
N THR A 139 -7.70 -12.99 -14.69
CA THR A 139 -7.61 -13.76 -13.45
C THR A 139 -7.13 -15.17 -13.73
N GLY A 140 -7.62 -15.85 -14.77
CA GLY A 140 -7.17 -17.19 -15.15
C GLY A 140 -5.67 -17.27 -15.40
N ILE A 141 -5.13 -16.33 -16.18
CA ILE A 141 -3.68 -16.24 -16.47
C ILE A 141 -2.88 -15.92 -15.20
N ASN A 142 -3.38 -15.02 -14.35
CA ASN A 142 -2.65 -14.56 -13.17
C ASN A 142 -2.82 -15.47 -11.93
N SER A 143 -3.67 -16.50 -12.03
CA SER A 143 -3.89 -17.52 -10.99
C SER A 143 -3.22 -18.86 -11.32
N ALA A 144 -2.77 -19.04 -12.57
CA ALA A 144 -1.97 -20.18 -13.01
C ALA A 144 -0.50 -20.01 -12.60
#